data_AF-A0AAN7US05-F1
#
_entry.id   AF-A0AAN7US05-F1
#
_cell.length_a   1.000
_cell.length_b   1.000
_cell.length_c   1.000
_cell.angle_alpha   90.00
_cell.angle_beta   90.00
_cell.angle_gamma   90.00
#
_symmetry.space_group_name_H-M   'P 1'
#
loop_
_entity.id
_entity.type
_entity.pdbx_description
1 polymer ?
#
loop_
_entity_poly.entity_id
_entity_poly.type
_entity_poly.pdbx_seq_one_letter_code
_entity_poly.pdbx_strand_id
1 'polypeptide(L)'
;MQFSNLLIAGLGLIAGTQAQPVEERGVVAHITFHGGPASYKLSVPTDGTPVATNNGISVDTIDADYNIRDLCKFATPGPQTLVGSTTHLTVGPPQPILSVTCWAS
;
A
#
# COMPACT_ATOMS: atom_id res chain seq x y z
N MET A 1 63.59 44.58 -6.72
CA MET A 1 62.73 44.82 -7.89
C MET A 1 61.48 43.99 -7.73
N GLN A 2 60.34 44.64 -7.84
CA GLN A 2 58.99 44.15 -7.54
C GLN A 2 58.41 43.48 -8.79
N PHE A 3 57.84 42.28 -8.65
CA PHE A 3 56.92 41.71 -9.64
C PHE A 3 55.72 41.09 -8.91
N SER A 4 54.67 41.89 -8.83
CA SER A 4 53.30 41.50 -8.51
C SER A 4 52.72 40.72 -9.69
N ASN A 5 52.03 39.60 -9.46
CA ASN A 5 51.10 39.00 -10.42
C ASN A 5 49.99 38.17 -9.73
N LEU A 6 48.78 38.72 -9.81
CA LEU A 6 47.49 38.10 -10.17
C LEU A 6 46.93 36.87 -9.40
N LEU A 7 45.84 37.17 -8.70
CA LEU A 7 44.64 36.41 -8.33
C LEU A 7 44.31 35.15 -9.16
N ILE A 8 44.01 34.04 -8.47
CA ILE A 8 42.98 33.07 -8.90
C ILE A 8 42.17 32.64 -7.67
N ALA A 9 40.93 33.11 -7.58
CA ALA A 9 39.93 32.62 -6.65
C ALA A 9 39.29 31.36 -7.25
N GLY A 10 39.55 30.19 -6.67
CA GLY A 10 38.90 28.93 -7.03
C GLY A 10 37.89 28.51 -5.98
N LEU A 11 36.65 28.99 -6.08
CA LEU A 11 35.52 28.49 -5.28
C LEU A 11 34.91 27.27 -6.00
N GLY A 12 35.37 26.08 -5.63
CA GLY A 12 34.72 24.82 -6.01
C GLY A 12 33.65 24.44 -4.99
N LEU A 13 32.43 24.95 -5.13
CA LEU A 13 31.27 24.45 -4.40
C LEU A 13 30.70 23.24 -5.14
N ILE A 14 31.16 22.03 -4.80
CA ILE A 14 30.40 20.81 -5.08
C ILE A 14 29.24 20.78 -4.08
N ALA A 15 28.14 21.44 -4.44
CA ALA A 15 26.86 21.22 -3.80
C ALA A 15 26.46 19.77 -4.09
N GLY A 16 26.61 18.90 -3.09
CA GLY A 16 26.04 17.56 -3.14
C GLY A 16 24.54 17.70 -3.32
N THR A 17 24.02 17.36 -4.49
CA THR A 17 22.60 17.14 -4.68
C THR A 17 22.27 15.87 -3.92
N GLN A 18 21.92 16.01 -2.64
CA GLN A 18 21.22 14.97 -1.91
C GLN A 18 19.91 14.76 -2.67
N ALA A 19 19.88 13.78 -3.55
CA ALA A 19 18.62 13.25 -4.06
C ALA A 19 17.87 12.76 -2.82
N GLN A 20 16.93 13.57 -2.34
CA GLN A 20 15.97 13.09 -1.36
C GLN A 20 15.34 11.84 -1.98
N PRO A 21 15.20 10.72 -1.24
CA PRO A 21 14.39 9.62 -1.72
C PRO A 21 13.05 10.24 -2.08
N VAL A 22 12.63 10.11 -3.35
CA VAL A 22 11.23 10.31 -3.68
C VAL A 22 10.51 9.31 -2.81
N GLU A 23 9.89 9.78 -1.73
CA GLU A 23 8.86 9.02 -1.05
C GLU A 23 7.79 8.84 -2.12
N GLU A 24 7.88 7.71 -2.82
CA GLU A 24 6.80 7.21 -3.64
C GLU A 24 5.60 7.23 -2.71
N ARG A 25 4.69 8.19 -2.93
CA ARG A 25 3.45 8.28 -2.17
C ARG A 25 2.67 7.05 -2.57
N GLY A 26 2.95 5.95 -1.89
CA GLY A 26 2.37 4.65 -2.18
C GLY A 26 0.86 4.83 -2.18
N VAL A 27 0.20 4.36 -3.22
CA VAL A 27 -1.26 4.31 -3.24
C VAL A 27 -1.68 3.43 -2.06
N VAL A 28 -2.71 3.86 -1.33
CA VAL A 28 -3.25 3.13 -0.19
C VAL A 28 -4.70 2.79 -0.50
N ALA A 29 -5.01 1.50 -0.48
CA ALA A 29 -6.37 1.00 -0.60
C ALA A 29 -7.07 1.06 0.77
N HIS A 30 -8.25 1.68 0.83
CA HIS A 30 -9.10 1.68 2.02
C HIS A 30 -10.17 0.61 1.87
N ILE A 31 -10.03 -0.46 2.64
CA ILE A 31 -10.88 -1.63 2.56
C ILE A 31 -11.76 -1.71 3.80
N THR A 32 -13.06 -1.95 3.62
CA THR A 32 -14.02 -2.24 4.67
C THR A 32 -14.46 -3.69 4.57
N PHE A 33 -14.35 -4.42 5.67
CA PHE A 33 -14.78 -5.80 5.80
C PHE A 33 -16.06 -5.85 6.60
N HIS A 34 -17.05 -6.59 6.11
CA HIS A 34 -18.35 -6.79 6.74
C HIS A 34 -18.53 -8.26 7.11
N GLY A 35 -19.10 -8.51 8.29
CA GLY A 35 -19.45 -9.84 8.77
C GLY A 35 -20.68 -9.76 9.67
N GLY A 36 -21.84 -10.16 9.15
CA GLY A 36 -23.11 -10.02 9.87
C GLY A 36 -23.37 -8.56 10.28
N PRO A 37 -23.64 -8.26 11.57
CA PRO A 37 -23.86 -6.89 12.03
C PRO A 37 -22.55 -6.09 12.29
N ALA A 38 -21.37 -6.71 12.12
CA ALA A 38 -20.09 -6.10 12.46
C ALA A 38 -19.27 -5.72 11.21
N SER A 39 -18.37 -4.74 11.36
CA SER A 39 -17.43 -4.36 10.31
C SER A 39 -16.13 -3.78 10.88
N TYR A 40 -15.08 -3.81 10.06
CA TYR A 40 -13.81 -3.13 10.36
C TYR A 40 -13.16 -2.59 9.08
N LYS A 41 -12.27 -1.61 9.24
CA LYS A 41 -11.55 -0.96 8.14
C LYS A 41 -10.06 -1.28 8.20
N LEU A 42 -9.41 -1.36 7.05
CA LEU A 42 -7.97 -1.54 6.92
C LEU A 42 -7.44 -0.67 5.77
N SER A 43 -6.36 0.06 6.05
CA SER A 43 -5.56 0.73 5.03
C SER A 43 -4.44 -0.22 4.61
N VAL A 44 -4.38 -0.54 3.31
CA VAL A 44 -3.39 -1.47 2.75
C VAL A 44 -2.53 -0.72 1.73
N PRO A 45 -1.21 -0.62 1.93
CA PRO A 45 -0.33 -0.07 0.91
C PRO A 45 -0.33 -0.96 -0.33
N THR A 46 -0.27 -0.36 -1.52
CA THR A 46 -0.27 -1.08 -2.79
C THR A 46 1.15 -1.45 -3.26
N ASP A 47 2.05 -1.71 -2.32
CA ASP A 47 3.47 -1.99 -2.55
C ASP A 47 3.78 -3.51 -2.58
N GLY A 48 2.76 -4.35 -2.45
CA GLY A 48 2.90 -5.81 -2.35
C GLY A 48 3.25 -6.33 -0.96
N THR A 49 3.33 -5.45 0.06
CA THR A 49 3.57 -5.87 1.45
C THR A 49 2.28 -6.46 2.06
N PRO A 50 2.32 -7.66 2.66
CA PRO A 50 1.16 -8.22 3.35
C PRO A 50 0.86 -7.47 4.65
N VAL A 51 -0.40 -7.06 4.81
CA VAL A 51 -0.92 -6.45 6.05
C VAL A 51 -1.80 -7.45 6.78
N ALA A 52 -1.42 -7.80 8.01
CA ALA A 52 -2.25 -8.64 8.88
C ALA A 52 -3.48 -7.88 9.37
N THR A 53 -4.65 -8.53 9.35
CA THR A 53 -5.90 -7.90 9.81
C THR A 53 -6.04 -7.95 11.33
N ASN A 54 -5.52 -9.02 11.96
CA ASN A 54 -5.70 -9.37 13.36
C ASN A 54 -7.16 -9.29 13.84
N ASN A 55 -8.11 -9.65 12.97
CA ASN A 55 -9.54 -9.59 13.26
C ASN A 55 -10.21 -10.95 13.04
N GLY A 56 -11.02 -11.39 14.02
CA GLY A 56 -11.73 -12.67 14.01
C GLY A 56 -13.16 -12.61 13.46
N ILE A 57 -13.62 -11.46 12.95
CA ILE A 57 -14.94 -11.34 12.32
C ILE A 57 -15.01 -12.27 11.10
N SER A 58 -16.09 -13.05 11.01
CA SER A 58 -16.37 -13.90 9.86
C SER A 58 -16.89 -13.03 8.72
N VAL A 59 -15.99 -12.65 7.80
CA VAL A 59 -16.29 -11.73 6.71
C VAL A 59 -17.09 -12.42 5.62
N ASP A 60 -18.20 -11.83 5.22
CA ASP A 60 -19.04 -12.24 4.09
C ASP A 60 -19.06 -11.22 2.95
N THR A 61 -18.65 -9.97 3.20
CA THR A 61 -18.58 -8.91 2.18
C THR A 61 -17.36 -7.99 2.39
N ILE A 62 -16.75 -7.55 1.29
CA ILE A 62 -15.58 -6.67 1.25
C ILE A 62 -15.87 -5.51 0.30
N ASP A 63 -15.71 -4.28 0.78
CA ASP A 63 -15.87 -3.05 0.02
C ASP A 63 -14.56 -2.25 0.01
N ALA A 64 -14.24 -1.55 -1.08
CA ALA A 64 -13.05 -0.71 -1.15
C ALA A 64 -13.19 0.49 -2.11
N ASP A 65 -12.28 1.45 -1.96
CA ASP A 65 -12.04 2.53 -2.93
C ASP A 65 -11.02 2.14 -4.03
N TYR A 66 -10.64 0.85 -4.07
CA TYR A 66 -9.59 0.31 -4.92
C TYR A 66 -10.05 -0.97 -5.65
N ASN A 67 -9.36 -1.35 -6.74
CA ASN A 67 -9.66 -2.59 -7.46
C ASN A 67 -9.16 -3.82 -6.66
N ILE A 68 -9.90 -4.19 -5.62
CA ILE A 68 -9.62 -5.32 -4.76
C ILE A 68 -9.81 -6.68 -5.43
N ARG A 69 -10.55 -6.74 -6.55
CA ARG A 69 -10.76 -7.99 -7.29
C ARG A 69 -9.53 -8.44 -8.06
N ASP A 70 -8.90 -7.50 -8.74
CA ASP A 70 -7.81 -7.83 -9.67
C ASP A 70 -6.44 -7.47 -9.09
N LEU A 71 -6.36 -6.52 -8.14
CA LEU A 71 -5.11 -5.97 -7.61
C LEU A 71 -4.87 -6.27 -6.13
N CYS A 72 -5.71 -7.09 -5.50
CA CYS A 72 -5.49 -7.52 -4.12
C CYS A 72 -5.67 -9.03 -3.96
N LYS A 73 -4.95 -9.58 -2.99
CA LYS A 73 -5.05 -10.97 -2.56
C LYS A 73 -5.42 -11.02 -1.09
N PHE A 74 -6.46 -11.78 -0.78
CA PHE A 74 -6.95 -12.02 0.57
C PHE A 74 -6.48 -13.40 1.04
N ALA A 75 -5.79 -13.49 2.17
CA ALA A 75 -5.46 -14.76 2.79
C ALA A 75 -6.55 -15.14 3.79
N THR A 76 -7.01 -16.39 3.73
CA THR A 76 -8.07 -16.93 4.59
C THR A 76 -7.62 -18.24 5.23
N PRO A 77 -8.21 -18.66 6.38
CA PRO A 77 -7.83 -19.90 7.04
C PRO A 77 -8.23 -21.15 6.26
N GLY A 78 -9.20 -21.06 5.35
CA GLY A 78 -9.64 -22.15 4.49
C GLY A 78 -9.87 -21.71 3.05
N PRO A 79 -10.34 -22.64 2.20
CA PRO A 79 -10.78 -22.31 0.84
C PRO A 79 -11.83 -21.21 0.86
N GLN A 80 -11.74 -20.31 -0.11
CA GLN A 80 -12.71 -19.24 -0.32
C GLN A 80 -13.02 -19.11 -1.80
N THR A 81 -14.22 -18.62 -2.08
CA THR A 81 -14.65 -18.12 -3.37
C THR A 81 -14.97 -16.65 -3.21
N LEU A 82 -14.40 -15.83 -4.09
CA LEU A 82 -14.66 -14.40 -4.16
C LEU A 82 -15.50 -14.13 -5.41
N VAL A 83 -16.67 -13.50 -5.24
CA VAL A 83 -17.57 -13.14 -6.34
C VAL A 83 -17.96 -11.68 -6.19
N GLY A 84 -17.93 -10.91 -7.28
CA GLY A 84 -18.35 -9.51 -7.23
C GLY A 84 -17.71 -8.65 -8.31
N SER A 85 -17.72 -7.34 -8.08
CA SER A 85 -17.13 -6.31 -8.93
C SER A 85 -15.69 -5.98 -8.49
N THR A 86 -15.08 -5.00 -9.13
CA THR A 86 -13.70 -4.56 -8.82
C THR A 86 -13.56 -3.99 -7.41
N THR A 87 -14.59 -3.33 -6.87
CA THR A 87 -14.56 -2.64 -5.58
C THR A 87 -15.45 -3.28 -4.51
N HIS A 88 -16.17 -4.35 -4.87
CA HIS A 88 -17.11 -5.04 -3.98
C HIS A 88 -17.06 -6.54 -4.20
N LEU A 89 -16.76 -7.32 -3.15
CA LEU A 89 -16.66 -8.78 -3.21
C LEU A 89 -17.48 -9.43 -2.10
N THR A 90 -18.20 -10.49 -2.45
CA THR A 90 -18.78 -11.45 -1.50
C THR A 90 -17.79 -12.60 -1.27
N VAL A 91 -17.67 -13.03 -0.01
CA VAL A 91 -16.76 -14.12 0.43
C VAL A 91 -17.58 -15.35 0.81
N GLY A 92 -17.33 -16.47 0.14
CA GLY A 92 -18.01 -17.74 0.41
C GLY A 92 -17.04 -18.90 0.63
N PRO A 93 -17.16 -19.70 1.71
CA PRO A 93 -17.98 -19.45 2.89
C PRO A 93 -17.47 -18.25 3.70
N PRO A 94 -18.34 -17.58 4.49
CA PRO A 94 -17.92 -16.52 5.40
C PRO A 94 -16.83 -17.00 6.35
N GLN A 95 -15.73 -16.26 6.45
CA GLN A 95 -14.59 -16.61 7.28
C GLN A 95 -13.71 -15.39 7.57
N PRO A 96 -12.84 -15.43 8.60
CA PRO A 96 -11.90 -14.37 8.87
C PRO A 96 -10.90 -14.17 7.72
N ILE A 97 -10.57 -12.91 7.43
CA ILE A 97 -9.43 -12.56 6.58
C ILE A 97 -8.20 -12.48 7.45
N LEU A 98 -7.13 -13.22 7.15
CA LEU A 98 -5.89 -13.25 7.94
C LEU A 98 -4.95 -12.10 7.56
N SER A 99 -4.82 -11.85 6.25
CA SER A 99 -4.01 -10.76 5.72
C SER A 99 -4.49 -10.33 4.34
N VAL A 100 -4.08 -9.12 3.94
CA VAL A 100 -4.35 -8.55 2.63
C VAL A 100 -3.04 -8.09 2.01
N THR A 101 -2.85 -8.36 0.73
CA THR A 101 -1.75 -7.82 -0.06
C THR A 101 -2.34 -7.14 -1.27
N CYS A 102 -1.93 -5.90 -1.58
CA CYS A 102 -2.37 -5.18 -2.76
C CYS A 102 -1.17 -4.68 -3.58
N TRP A 103 -1.37 -4.51 -4.89
CA TRP A 103 -0.36 -4.03 -5.83
C TRP A 103 -0.87 -2.80 -6.58
N ALA A 104 0.04 -1.94 -7.02
CA ALA A 104 -0.28 -0.80 -7.87
C ALA A 104 -0.89 -1.27 -9.21
N SER A 105 -1.80 -0.47 -9.76
CA SER A 105 -2.49 -0.72 -11.04
C SER A 105 -1.62 -0.44 -12.26
#